data_AF-A0A7C6WEW7-F1
#
_entry.id   AF-A0A7C6WEW7-F1
#
_cell.length_a   1.000
_cell.length_b   1.000
_cell.length_c   1.000
_cell.angle_alpha   90.00
_cell.angle_beta   90.00
_cell.angle_gamma   90.00
#
_symmetry.space_group_name_H-M   'P 1'
#
loop_
_entity.id
_entity.type
_entity.pdbx_description
1 polymer ?
#
loop_
_entity_poly.entity_id
_entity_poly.type
_entity_poly.pdbx_seq_one_letter_code
_entity_poly.pdbx_strand_id
1 'polypeptide(L)'
;MKEDRITTLIGVLLGAMALMSFSVGKVIMGGIFLLLTFGVFHNRGRGNINDRSIYENEVKSDFTIHELCDILKGMETPFGKPWLAKHEKHVGEIIVFGPNTLKDCIIVFRNKDKINIKHITRLGYIVRRPEDEYRFENLLDIEGVDVTPERYSIFAAYKLVAVIMVRHLREMIEKMTAGEEIDVPSELDIFNFYYHNAYNGWFLDSEGRQVLKVETSFDIFKSKVIDSEGNVLAEVIPHGFDVRGRVKESAGFELIADGEHYAEVYKGTNKGRDYLSLDTPSGKFEVTSFPACRRANIGCNYTITLDGEIKAVIGGSARLVFEGLGRQQNDVVLSFDDDYLVLYAIIEVLIMTLNKRYLK
;
A
#
# COMPACT_ATOMS: atom_id res chain seq x y z
N MET A 1 -12.58 -11.24 14.83
CA MET A 1 -13.89 -10.91 15.46
C MET A 1 -13.85 -10.81 17.00
N LYS A 2 -13.09 -11.66 17.73
CA LYS A 2 -12.99 -11.60 19.21
C LYS A 2 -12.08 -10.47 19.74
N GLU A 3 -10.94 -10.21 19.10
CA GLU A 3 -10.00 -9.14 19.53
C GLU A 3 -10.62 -7.74 19.47
N ASP A 4 -11.42 -7.43 18.45
CA ASP A 4 -12.05 -6.11 18.34
C ASP A 4 -13.07 -5.82 19.44
N ARG A 5 -13.80 -6.82 19.93
CA ARG A 5 -14.68 -6.62 21.09
C ARG A 5 -13.86 -6.31 22.35
N ILE A 6 -12.73 -6.98 22.52
CA ILE A 6 -11.82 -6.78 23.66
C ILE A 6 -11.20 -5.39 23.61
N THR A 7 -10.67 -4.94 22.47
CA THR A 7 -10.07 -3.60 22.37
C THR A 7 -11.12 -2.49 22.52
N THR A 8 -12.39 -2.74 22.14
CA THR A 8 -13.50 -1.76 22.32
C THR A 8 -13.89 -1.66 23.78
N LEU A 9 -13.97 -2.81 24.44
CA LEU A 9 -14.18 -2.87 25.87
C LEU A 9 -13.06 -2.12 26.62
N ILE A 10 -11.79 -2.32 26.23
CA ILE A 10 -10.63 -1.61 26.79
C ILE A 10 -10.76 -0.09 26.59
N GLY A 11 -11.07 0.38 25.37
CA GLY A 11 -11.25 1.81 25.09
C GLY A 11 -12.39 2.44 25.91
N VAL A 12 -13.51 1.75 26.05
CA VAL A 12 -14.65 2.22 26.87
C VAL A 12 -14.29 2.24 28.36
N LEU A 13 -13.59 1.22 28.86
CA LEU A 13 -13.12 1.16 30.25
C LEU A 13 -12.13 2.29 30.56
N LEU A 14 -11.19 2.59 29.65
CA LEU A 14 -10.27 3.72 29.81
C LEU A 14 -11.02 5.06 29.87
N GLY A 15 -12.05 5.24 29.05
CA GLY A 15 -12.89 6.45 29.08
C GLY A 15 -13.66 6.58 30.40
N ALA A 16 -14.20 5.48 30.92
CA ALA A 16 -14.87 5.46 32.23
C ALA A 16 -13.90 5.75 33.39
N MET A 17 -12.67 5.20 33.34
CA MET A 17 -11.63 5.51 34.32
C MET A 17 -11.16 6.96 34.26
N ALA A 18 -11.14 7.58 33.08
CA ALA A 18 -10.86 9.01 32.94
C ALA A 18 -11.91 9.84 33.68
N LEU A 19 -13.20 9.57 33.44
CA LEU A 19 -14.31 10.25 34.10
C LEU A 19 -14.31 10.06 35.62
N MET A 20 -14.07 8.85 36.10
CA MET A 20 -13.95 8.56 37.54
C MET A 20 -12.72 9.24 38.16
N SER A 21 -11.61 9.35 37.43
CA SER A 21 -10.42 10.05 37.96
C SER A 21 -10.66 11.54 38.09
N PHE A 22 -11.41 12.15 37.16
CA PHE A 22 -11.82 13.55 37.27
C PHE A 22 -12.80 13.79 38.41
N SER A 23 -13.75 12.88 38.65
CA SER A 23 -14.73 13.05 39.75
C SER A 23 -14.11 12.98 41.15
N VAL A 24 -12.93 12.36 41.30
CA VAL A 24 -12.17 12.29 42.56
C VAL A 24 -10.99 13.29 42.57
N GLY A 25 -10.99 14.30 41.67
CA GLY A 25 -10.00 15.38 41.65
C GLY A 25 -8.60 15.01 41.15
N LYS A 26 -8.41 13.80 40.60
CA LYS A 26 -7.13 13.34 40.04
C LYS A 26 -6.99 13.71 38.57
N VAL A 27 -6.84 15.02 38.32
CA VAL A 27 -6.81 15.62 36.98
C VAL A 27 -5.74 15.03 36.05
N ILE A 28 -4.52 14.81 36.57
CA ILE A 28 -3.40 14.26 35.77
C ILE A 28 -3.70 12.83 35.29
N MET A 29 -4.20 11.97 36.19
CA MET A 29 -4.57 10.59 35.85
C MET A 29 -5.77 10.53 34.90
N GLY A 30 -6.76 11.41 35.11
CA GLY A 30 -7.88 11.59 34.18
C GLY A 30 -7.40 11.95 32.77
N GLY A 31 -6.45 12.88 32.65
CA GLY A 31 -5.84 13.27 31.39
C GLY A 31 -5.10 12.13 30.68
N ILE A 32 -4.31 11.34 31.42
CA ILE A 32 -3.59 10.17 30.87
C ILE A 32 -4.56 9.13 30.32
N PHE A 33 -5.62 8.79 31.07
CA PHE A 33 -6.62 7.83 30.58
C PHE A 33 -7.38 8.35 29.37
N LEU A 34 -7.64 9.66 29.29
CA LEU A 34 -8.33 10.27 28.15
C LEU A 34 -7.43 10.28 26.90
N LEU A 35 -6.12 10.50 27.06
CA LEU A 35 -5.13 10.37 25.98
C LEU A 35 -5.00 8.92 25.50
N LEU A 36 -4.99 7.93 26.40
CA LEU A 36 -4.97 6.50 26.03
C LEU A 36 -6.27 6.09 25.33
N THR A 37 -7.41 6.57 25.81
CA THR A 37 -8.73 6.38 25.16
C THR A 37 -8.71 6.97 23.75
N PHE A 38 -8.22 8.21 23.62
CA PHE A 38 -8.04 8.84 22.32
C PHE A 38 -7.10 8.03 21.44
N GLY A 39 -5.94 7.58 21.93
CA GLY A 39 -5.01 6.73 21.19
C GLY A 39 -5.66 5.43 20.68
N VAL A 40 -6.44 4.74 21.52
CA VAL A 40 -7.18 3.53 21.13
C VAL A 40 -8.24 3.82 20.06
N PHE A 41 -9.03 4.88 20.20
CA PHE A 41 -10.09 5.21 19.24
C PHE A 41 -9.60 5.93 17.98
N HIS A 42 -8.51 6.69 18.08
CA HIS A 42 -7.86 7.38 16.97
C HIS A 42 -7.08 6.40 16.10
N ASN A 43 -6.31 5.48 16.70
CA ASN A 43 -5.70 4.37 15.95
C ASN A 43 -6.76 3.47 15.32
N ARG A 44 -7.98 3.43 15.86
CA ARG A 44 -9.07 2.65 15.27
C ARG A 44 -9.69 3.21 14.02
N GLY A 45 -9.59 4.52 13.75
CA GLY A 45 -10.34 5.15 12.65
C GLY A 45 -11.86 5.05 12.86
N ARG A 46 -12.58 6.17 12.85
CA ARG A 46 -14.00 6.28 13.23
C ARG A 46 -15.02 5.66 12.24
N GLY A 47 -14.70 4.56 11.55
CA GLY A 47 -15.62 3.87 10.64
C GLY A 47 -15.95 2.45 11.09
N ASN A 48 -17.21 2.03 10.89
CA ASN A 48 -17.60 0.62 10.84
C ASN A 48 -16.58 -0.13 9.98
N ILE A 49 -15.98 -1.22 10.49
CA ILE A 49 -14.88 -1.95 9.82
C ILE A 49 -15.23 -2.28 8.35
N ASN A 50 -16.51 -2.50 8.07
CA ASN A 50 -17.03 -2.84 6.75
C ASN A 50 -17.36 -1.66 5.82
N ASP A 51 -17.41 -0.41 6.33
CA ASP A 51 -17.59 0.81 5.53
C ASP A 51 -16.27 1.61 5.37
N ARG A 52 -15.13 1.05 5.82
CA ARG A 52 -13.81 1.68 5.67
C ARG A 52 -13.41 1.72 4.19
N SER A 53 -13.45 2.90 3.57
CA SER A 53 -12.54 3.20 2.47
C SER A 53 -11.14 2.76 2.88
N ILE A 54 -10.43 2.11 1.97
CA ILE A 54 -9.00 1.83 2.18
C ILE A 54 -8.21 3.11 1.98
N TYR A 55 -8.64 3.91 1.00
CA TYR A 55 -8.06 5.19 0.66
C TYR A 55 -9.14 6.14 0.15
N GLU A 56 -9.05 7.40 0.55
CA GLU A 56 -9.97 8.45 0.15
C GLU A 56 -9.18 9.75 0.01
N ASN A 57 -9.34 10.38 -1.13
CA ASN A 57 -8.75 11.66 -1.46
C ASN A 57 -9.86 12.63 -1.86
N GLU A 58 -9.64 13.91 -1.58
CA GLU A 58 -10.50 15.00 -2.03
C GLU A 58 -9.66 16.03 -2.79
N VAL A 59 -10.22 16.54 -3.87
CA VAL A 59 -9.64 17.60 -4.69
C VAL A 59 -10.68 18.69 -4.84
N LYS A 60 -10.32 19.93 -4.53
CA LYS A 60 -11.18 21.08 -4.85
C LYS A 60 -11.20 21.21 -6.37
N SER A 61 -12.38 21.20 -6.97
CA SER A 61 -12.50 21.24 -8.42
C SER A 61 -13.91 21.66 -8.85
N ASP A 62 -13.98 22.40 -9.95
CA ASP A 62 -15.22 22.85 -10.54
C ASP A 62 -15.78 21.87 -11.59
N PHE A 63 -15.04 20.80 -11.93
CA PHE A 63 -15.48 19.78 -12.89
C PHE A 63 -16.76 19.06 -12.44
N THR A 64 -17.69 18.90 -13.36
CA THR A 64 -18.81 17.97 -13.20
C THR A 64 -18.34 16.53 -13.39
N ILE A 65 -19.13 15.56 -12.88
CA ILE A 65 -18.82 14.14 -13.08
C ILE A 65 -18.87 13.73 -14.55
N HIS A 66 -19.72 14.35 -15.35
CA HIS A 66 -19.83 14.06 -16.78
C HIS A 66 -18.62 14.57 -17.54
N GLU A 67 -18.20 15.83 -17.32
CA GLU A 67 -16.98 16.38 -17.94
C GLU A 67 -15.77 15.54 -17.59
N LEU A 68 -15.62 15.17 -16.33
CA LEU A 68 -14.50 14.33 -15.89
C LEU A 68 -14.56 12.93 -16.51
N CYS A 69 -15.76 12.34 -16.63
CA CYS A 69 -15.91 11.04 -17.28
C CYS A 69 -15.58 11.12 -18.78
N ASP A 70 -15.95 12.20 -19.45
CA ASP A 70 -15.64 12.40 -20.86
C ASP A 70 -14.14 12.55 -21.13
N ILE A 71 -13.41 13.17 -20.21
CA ILE A 71 -11.95 13.27 -20.24
C ILE A 71 -11.32 11.90 -20.01
N LEU A 72 -11.83 11.12 -19.06
CA LEU A 72 -11.23 9.85 -18.63
C LEU A 72 -11.70 8.62 -19.43
N LYS A 73 -12.75 8.72 -20.26
CA LYS A 73 -13.37 7.54 -20.94
C LYS A 73 -12.44 6.71 -21.80
N GLY A 74 -11.38 7.31 -22.32
CA GLY A 74 -10.37 6.64 -23.14
C GLY A 74 -9.38 5.80 -22.33
N MET A 75 -9.24 6.09 -21.03
CA MET A 75 -8.22 5.52 -20.15
C MET A 75 -8.58 4.10 -19.74
N GLU A 76 -7.76 3.13 -20.16
CA GLU A 76 -7.76 1.77 -19.62
C GLU A 76 -7.08 1.76 -18.25
N THR A 77 -7.51 0.91 -17.32
CA THR A 77 -6.88 0.80 -16.00
C THR A 77 -6.84 -0.66 -15.56
N PRO A 78 -6.10 -1.02 -14.49
CA PRO A 78 -6.18 -2.36 -13.92
C PRO A 78 -7.59 -2.78 -13.48
N PHE A 79 -8.51 -1.82 -13.28
CA PHE A 79 -9.91 -2.05 -12.96
C PHE A 79 -10.85 -1.84 -14.16
N GLY A 80 -10.30 -1.74 -15.37
CA GLY A 80 -11.06 -1.49 -16.59
C GLY A 80 -11.32 0.00 -16.84
N LYS A 81 -12.06 0.28 -17.92
CA LYS A 81 -12.49 1.64 -18.30
C LYS A 81 -13.51 2.24 -17.33
N PRO A 82 -13.50 3.57 -17.15
CA PRO A 82 -14.50 4.24 -16.33
C PRO A 82 -15.90 4.15 -16.94
N TRP A 83 -16.91 4.13 -16.09
CA TRP A 83 -18.31 4.18 -16.49
C TRP A 83 -19.15 4.97 -15.49
N LEU A 84 -20.31 5.46 -15.92
CA LEU A 84 -21.21 6.24 -15.08
C LEU A 84 -22.22 5.33 -14.37
N ALA A 85 -22.34 5.51 -13.05
CA ALA A 85 -23.30 4.78 -12.24
C ALA A 85 -24.08 5.71 -11.31
N LYS A 86 -25.22 5.23 -10.79
CA LYS A 86 -25.87 5.84 -9.62
C LYS A 86 -25.37 5.17 -8.34
N HIS A 87 -25.31 5.92 -7.25
CA HIS A 87 -24.87 5.40 -5.96
C HIS A 87 -25.86 5.78 -4.85
N GLU A 88 -26.30 4.82 -4.04
CA GLU A 88 -27.37 5.03 -3.05
C GLU A 88 -27.06 6.11 -2.01
N LYS A 89 -25.77 6.31 -1.69
CA LYS A 89 -25.32 7.29 -0.68
C LYS A 89 -24.88 8.64 -1.26
N HIS A 90 -24.85 8.80 -2.58
CA HIS A 90 -24.33 10.01 -3.22
C HIS A 90 -25.36 10.60 -4.19
N VAL A 91 -25.50 11.91 -4.18
CA VAL A 91 -26.46 12.60 -5.05
C VAL A 91 -25.84 12.73 -6.44
N GLY A 92 -26.59 12.33 -7.47
CA GLY A 92 -26.14 12.37 -8.86
C GLY A 92 -25.45 11.08 -9.31
N GLU A 93 -24.85 11.14 -10.49
CA GLU A 93 -24.04 10.04 -11.01
C GLU A 93 -22.59 10.15 -10.50
N ILE A 94 -21.92 9.00 -10.51
CA ILE A 94 -20.54 8.81 -10.10
C ILE A 94 -19.78 8.13 -11.24
N ILE A 95 -18.46 8.34 -11.31
CA ILE A 95 -17.58 7.53 -12.15
C ILE A 95 -17.19 6.30 -11.36
N VAL A 96 -17.15 5.15 -12.02
CA VAL A 96 -16.76 3.87 -11.44
C VAL A 96 -15.65 3.27 -12.29
N PHE A 97 -14.54 2.92 -11.67
CA PHE A 97 -13.54 1.98 -12.20
C PHE A 97 -13.73 0.64 -11.49
N GLY A 98 -13.87 -0.44 -12.25
CA GLY A 98 -14.21 -1.77 -11.75
C GLY A 98 -15.72 -2.07 -11.77
N PRO A 99 -16.19 -3.03 -10.95
CA PRO A 99 -15.41 -3.80 -9.99
C PRO A 99 -14.46 -4.81 -10.63
N ASN A 100 -13.34 -5.11 -9.95
CA ASN A 100 -12.50 -6.26 -10.29
C ASN A 100 -13.05 -7.56 -9.66
N THR A 101 -12.41 -8.69 -9.97
CA THR A 101 -12.76 -10.02 -9.42
C THR A 101 -12.80 -10.06 -7.89
N LEU A 102 -11.97 -9.28 -7.19
CA LEU A 102 -11.94 -9.20 -5.72
C LEU A 102 -12.87 -8.13 -5.13
N LYS A 103 -13.80 -7.62 -5.95
CA LYS A 103 -14.80 -6.58 -5.61
C LYS A 103 -14.20 -5.20 -5.34
N ASP A 104 -12.92 -4.98 -5.63
CA ASP A 104 -12.30 -3.66 -5.57
C ASP A 104 -12.82 -2.76 -6.66
N CYS A 105 -13.09 -1.52 -6.28
CA CYS A 105 -13.66 -0.52 -7.17
C CYS A 105 -13.23 0.87 -6.71
N ILE A 106 -12.93 1.75 -7.66
CA ILE A 106 -12.71 3.16 -7.36
C ILE A 106 -13.92 3.94 -7.84
N ILE A 107 -14.51 4.71 -6.93
CA ILE A 107 -15.58 5.63 -7.24
C ILE A 107 -15.06 7.06 -7.21
N VAL A 108 -15.51 7.85 -8.18
CA VAL A 108 -15.28 9.30 -8.23
C VAL A 108 -16.63 9.99 -8.18
N PHE A 109 -16.84 10.84 -7.18
CA PHE A 109 -18.12 11.51 -6.99
C PHE A 109 -17.93 12.95 -6.55
N ARG A 110 -18.89 13.81 -6.91
CA ARG A 110 -18.88 15.21 -6.53
C ARG A 110 -19.60 15.39 -5.21
N ASN A 111 -19.00 16.16 -4.31
CA ASN A 111 -19.63 16.64 -3.10
C ASN A 111 -19.33 18.13 -2.95
N LYS A 112 -20.35 18.97 -3.16
CA LYS A 112 -20.22 20.44 -3.21
C LYS A 112 -19.20 20.87 -4.28
N ASP A 113 -18.15 21.57 -3.88
CA ASP A 113 -17.04 22.10 -4.68
C ASP A 113 -15.82 21.16 -4.72
N LYS A 114 -16.02 19.89 -4.34
CA LYS A 114 -14.95 18.88 -4.29
C LYS A 114 -15.29 17.65 -5.12
N ILE A 115 -14.28 17.14 -5.81
CA ILE A 115 -14.25 15.79 -6.36
C ILE A 115 -13.62 14.87 -5.32
N ASN A 116 -14.34 13.80 -4.98
CA ASN A 116 -13.90 12.79 -4.03
C ASN A 116 -13.58 11.52 -4.79
N ILE A 117 -12.43 10.92 -4.48
CA ILE A 117 -11.91 9.72 -5.13
C ILE A 117 -11.72 8.70 -4.04
N LYS A 118 -12.42 7.57 -4.15
CA LYS A 118 -12.57 6.63 -3.05
C LYS A 118 -12.45 5.20 -3.53
N HIS A 119 -11.59 4.45 -2.86
CA HIS A 119 -11.56 3.00 -3.01
C HIS A 119 -12.62 2.35 -2.11
N ILE A 120 -13.48 1.53 -2.72
CA ILE A 120 -14.54 0.76 -2.06
C ILE A 120 -14.42 -0.73 -2.41
N THR A 121 -15.02 -1.56 -1.56
CA THR A 121 -15.19 -3.01 -1.84
C THR A 121 -16.64 -3.46 -1.71
N ARG A 122 -17.55 -2.54 -1.38
CA ARG A 122 -18.96 -2.83 -1.13
C ARG A 122 -19.77 -2.36 -2.32
N LEU A 123 -20.03 -3.31 -3.21
CA LEU A 123 -20.69 -3.04 -4.49
C LEU A 123 -22.19 -2.80 -4.36
N GLY A 124 -22.82 -3.22 -3.26
CA GLY A 124 -24.27 -3.08 -3.07
C GLY A 124 -24.78 -1.63 -2.96
N TYR A 125 -23.89 -0.62 -2.91
CA TYR A 125 -24.28 0.78 -3.00
C TYR A 125 -24.26 1.33 -4.42
N ILE A 126 -23.71 0.59 -5.38
CA ILE A 126 -23.77 0.92 -6.80
C ILE A 126 -25.09 0.36 -7.33
N VAL A 127 -25.92 1.23 -7.91
CA VAL A 127 -27.22 0.84 -8.48
C VAL A 127 -26.98 0.06 -9.76
N ARG A 128 -27.37 -1.22 -9.75
CA ARG A 128 -27.19 -2.14 -10.88
C ARG A 128 -28.31 -1.94 -11.89
N ARG A 129 -27.97 -1.44 -13.08
CA ARG A 129 -28.89 -1.38 -14.22
C ARG A 129 -28.73 -2.63 -15.07
N PRO A 130 -29.76 -3.11 -15.79
CA PRO A 130 -29.68 -4.30 -16.62
C PRO A 130 -28.49 -4.29 -17.60
N GLU A 131 -28.18 -3.12 -18.17
CA GLU A 131 -27.07 -2.91 -19.11
C GLU A 131 -25.67 -3.00 -18.47
N ASP A 132 -25.55 -2.86 -17.15
CA ASP A 132 -24.27 -2.87 -16.43
C ASP A 132 -23.98 -4.21 -15.75
N GLU A 133 -24.90 -5.18 -15.84
CA GLU A 133 -24.85 -6.41 -15.05
C GLU A 133 -23.63 -7.28 -15.38
N TYR A 134 -23.18 -7.24 -16.64
CA TYR A 134 -21.98 -7.93 -17.12
C TYR A 134 -20.71 -7.56 -16.32
N ARG A 135 -20.66 -6.35 -15.71
CA ARG A 135 -19.53 -5.88 -14.90
C ARG A 135 -19.41 -6.62 -13.56
N PHE A 136 -20.43 -7.37 -13.17
CA PHE A 136 -20.53 -8.04 -11.87
C PHE A 136 -20.51 -9.57 -11.99
N GLU A 137 -20.38 -10.13 -13.20
CA GLU A 137 -20.46 -11.58 -13.45
C GLU A 137 -19.25 -12.35 -12.87
N ASN A 138 -18.06 -11.75 -12.88
CA ASN A 138 -16.80 -12.41 -12.53
C ASN A 138 -16.32 -12.13 -11.10
N LEU A 139 -17.23 -11.83 -10.18
CA LEU A 139 -16.89 -11.54 -8.79
C LEU A 139 -16.61 -12.83 -8.02
N LEU A 140 -15.44 -12.90 -7.39
CA LEU A 140 -15.07 -14.02 -6.54
C LEU A 140 -15.94 -14.03 -5.28
N ASP A 141 -16.57 -15.16 -5.01
CA ASP A 141 -17.06 -15.43 -3.66
C ASP A 141 -15.88 -15.82 -2.77
N ILE A 142 -15.64 -15.00 -1.76
CA ILE A 142 -14.50 -15.16 -0.84
C ILE A 142 -14.89 -16.01 0.38
N GLU A 143 -16.16 -16.38 0.50
CA GLU A 143 -16.62 -17.26 1.57
C GLU A 143 -16.12 -18.69 1.33
N GLY A 144 -15.36 -19.23 2.29
CA GLY A 144 -14.81 -20.59 2.20
C GLY A 144 -13.56 -20.74 1.32
N VAL A 145 -12.97 -19.64 0.81
CA VAL A 145 -11.71 -19.70 0.07
C VAL A 145 -10.53 -19.86 1.02
N ASP A 146 -9.74 -20.92 0.82
CA ASP A 146 -8.50 -21.12 1.58
C ASP A 146 -7.53 -19.95 1.35
N VAL A 147 -7.06 -19.39 2.46
CA VAL A 147 -6.11 -18.27 2.48
C VAL A 147 -4.69 -18.82 2.51
N THR A 148 -4.07 -18.93 1.34
CA THR A 148 -2.65 -19.26 1.19
C THR A 148 -1.81 -17.97 1.12
N PRO A 149 -0.49 -18.03 1.35
CA PRO A 149 0.39 -16.86 1.17
C PRO A 149 0.24 -16.24 -0.23
N GLU A 150 0.29 -17.05 -1.29
CA GLU A 150 0.14 -16.59 -2.67
C GLU A 150 -1.19 -15.86 -2.93
N ARG A 151 -2.33 -16.48 -2.56
CA ARG A 151 -3.64 -15.86 -2.73
C ARG A 151 -3.76 -14.56 -1.97
N TYR A 152 -3.15 -14.51 -0.79
CA TYR A 152 -3.09 -13.28 -0.02
C TYR A 152 -2.23 -12.21 -0.70
N SER A 153 -1.09 -12.56 -1.29
CA SER A 153 -0.23 -11.63 -2.04
C SER A 153 -1.00 -11.01 -3.20
N ILE A 154 -1.74 -11.82 -3.96
CA ILE A 154 -2.61 -11.33 -5.04
C ILE A 154 -3.66 -10.36 -4.48
N PHE A 155 -4.33 -10.73 -3.38
CA PHE A 155 -5.30 -9.84 -2.72
C PHE A 155 -4.67 -8.52 -2.28
N ALA A 156 -3.48 -8.57 -1.68
CA ALA A 156 -2.74 -7.40 -1.20
C ALA A 156 -2.32 -6.48 -2.37
N ALA A 157 -1.84 -7.07 -3.47
CA ALA A 157 -1.49 -6.37 -4.70
C ALA A 157 -2.67 -5.57 -5.25
N TYR A 158 -3.85 -6.18 -5.37
CA TYR A 158 -5.04 -5.45 -5.84
C TYR A 158 -5.44 -4.28 -4.93
N LYS A 159 -5.22 -4.38 -3.61
CA LYS A 159 -5.45 -3.23 -2.72
C LYS A 159 -4.41 -2.14 -2.92
N LEU A 160 -3.16 -2.52 -3.21
CA LEU A 160 -2.07 -1.59 -3.46
C LEU A 160 -2.29 -0.86 -4.80
N VAL A 161 -2.68 -1.57 -5.86
CA VAL A 161 -3.12 -1.01 -7.15
C VAL A 161 -4.21 0.03 -6.91
N ALA A 162 -5.25 -0.31 -6.13
CA ALA A 162 -6.33 0.64 -5.84
C ALA A 162 -5.84 1.93 -5.17
N VAL A 163 -4.90 1.82 -4.22
CA VAL A 163 -4.32 2.99 -3.54
C VAL A 163 -3.56 3.87 -4.52
N ILE A 164 -2.78 3.28 -5.42
CA ILE A 164 -1.98 4.01 -6.41
C ILE A 164 -2.89 4.69 -7.43
N MET A 165 -3.90 3.98 -7.96
CA MET A 165 -4.90 4.57 -8.83
C MET A 165 -5.61 5.76 -8.18
N VAL A 166 -6.02 5.67 -6.90
CA VAL A 166 -6.64 6.81 -6.19
C VAL A 166 -5.68 8.00 -6.06
N ARG A 167 -4.36 7.76 -5.95
CA ARG A 167 -3.34 8.81 -5.92
C ARG A 167 -3.13 9.43 -7.30
N HIS A 168 -2.96 8.62 -8.35
CA HIS A 168 -2.78 9.10 -9.72
C HIS A 168 -4.00 9.89 -10.20
N LEU A 169 -5.21 9.37 -9.98
CA LEU A 169 -6.44 10.09 -10.30
C LEU A 169 -6.52 11.44 -9.57
N ARG A 170 -6.11 11.49 -8.30
CA ARG A 170 -6.08 12.73 -7.53
C ARG A 170 -5.11 13.73 -8.16
N GLU A 171 -3.86 13.32 -8.41
CA GLU A 171 -2.82 14.18 -8.96
C GLU A 171 -3.19 14.69 -10.35
N MET A 172 -3.78 13.84 -11.20
CA MET A 172 -4.32 14.27 -12.49
C MET A 172 -5.42 15.31 -12.34
N ILE A 173 -6.43 15.07 -11.49
CA ILE A 173 -7.54 16.02 -11.31
C ILE A 173 -7.05 17.34 -10.68
N GLU A 174 -6.05 17.31 -9.79
CA GLU A 174 -5.40 18.50 -9.23
C GLU A 174 -4.75 19.35 -10.33
N LYS A 175 -3.92 18.73 -11.17
CA LYS A 175 -3.28 19.40 -12.30
C LYS A 175 -4.30 19.93 -13.33
N MET A 176 -5.36 19.18 -13.63
CA MET A 176 -6.42 19.60 -14.57
C MET A 176 -7.12 20.83 -14.03
N THR A 177 -7.40 20.85 -12.72
CA THR A 177 -8.05 21.97 -12.05
C THR A 177 -7.14 23.20 -12.00
N ALA A 178 -5.82 22.99 -11.90
CA ALA A 178 -4.83 24.07 -11.99
C ALA A 178 -4.67 24.65 -13.40
N GLY A 179 -5.32 24.07 -14.41
CA GLY A 179 -5.21 24.49 -15.81
C GLY A 179 -3.90 24.05 -16.46
N GLU A 180 -3.19 23.08 -15.87
CA GLU A 180 -2.02 22.46 -16.49
C GLU A 180 -2.47 21.63 -17.70
N GLU A 181 -1.71 21.69 -18.79
CA GLU A 181 -1.93 20.82 -19.94
C GLU A 181 -1.50 19.41 -19.55
N ILE A 182 -2.47 18.49 -19.47
CA ILE A 182 -2.23 17.08 -19.16
C ILE A 182 -2.62 16.25 -20.35
N ASP A 183 -1.68 15.43 -20.81
CA ASP A 183 -2.00 14.31 -21.68
C ASP A 183 -2.57 13.18 -20.81
N VAL A 184 -3.87 12.91 -20.95
CA VAL A 184 -4.52 11.82 -20.23
C VAL A 184 -4.02 10.52 -20.87
N PRO A 185 -3.29 9.68 -20.12
CA PRO A 185 -2.72 8.49 -20.71
C PRO A 185 -3.83 7.56 -21.21
N SER A 186 -3.60 6.93 -22.36
CA SER A 186 -4.52 5.92 -22.90
C SER A 186 -4.67 4.73 -21.96
N GLU A 187 -3.64 4.46 -21.16
CA GLU A 187 -3.63 3.40 -20.16
C GLU A 187 -3.02 3.95 -18.87
N LEU A 188 -3.76 3.83 -17.78
CA LEU A 188 -3.23 4.04 -16.45
C LEU A 188 -2.50 2.75 -16.05
N ASP A 189 -1.21 2.67 -16.41
CA ASP A 189 -0.18 2.04 -15.59
C ASP A 189 -0.57 0.63 -15.07
N ILE A 190 -0.46 -0.37 -15.98
CA ILE A 190 -0.68 -1.80 -15.67
C ILE A 190 0.59 -2.35 -15.01
N PHE A 191 0.46 -2.83 -13.79
CA PHE A 191 1.59 -3.33 -13.03
C PHE A 191 1.86 -4.81 -13.30
N ASN A 192 3.12 -5.16 -13.53
CA ASN A 192 3.58 -6.52 -13.35
C ASN A 192 3.64 -6.84 -11.86
N PHE A 193 3.05 -7.96 -11.49
CA PHE A 193 2.89 -8.36 -10.09
C PHE A 193 3.93 -9.39 -9.72
N TYR A 194 4.67 -9.07 -8.67
CA TYR A 194 5.59 -9.98 -8.01
C TYR A 194 5.32 -10.05 -6.52
N TYR A 195 5.62 -11.20 -5.92
CA TYR A 195 5.48 -11.39 -4.49
C TYR A 195 6.56 -12.26 -3.89
N HIS A 196 6.82 -12.04 -2.61
CA HIS A 196 7.80 -12.77 -1.83
C HIS A 196 7.18 -13.24 -0.53
N ASN A 197 7.44 -14.51 -0.19
CA ASN A 197 7.12 -15.07 1.12
C ASN A 197 8.41 -15.52 1.81
N ALA A 198 8.60 -15.05 3.04
CA ALA A 198 9.78 -15.36 3.85
C ALA A 198 9.98 -16.86 4.14
N TYR A 199 8.99 -17.73 3.88
CA TYR A 199 9.10 -19.17 4.09
C TYR A 199 10.22 -19.82 3.26
N ASN A 200 10.36 -19.46 1.98
CA ASN A 200 11.30 -20.10 1.05
C ASN A 200 12.28 -19.12 0.39
N GLY A 201 12.12 -17.81 0.63
CA GLY A 201 12.98 -16.76 0.08
C GLY A 201 12.86 -16.61 -1.43
N TRP A 202 11.81 -17.14 -2.06
CA TRP A 202 11.57 -16.95 -3.49
C TRP A 202 10.72 -15.72 -3.73
N PHE A 203 11.13 -14.95 -4.72
CA PHE A 203 10.39 -13.87 -5.36
C PHE A 203 9.72 -14.47 -6.61
N LEU A 204 8.40 -14.44 -6.64
CA LEU A 204 7.58 -15.10 -7.65
C LEU A 204 6.81 -14.08 -8.47
N ASP A 205 6.51 -14.41 -9.72
CA ASP A 205 5.61 -13.61 -10.57
C ASP A 205 4.13 -13.95 -10.32
N SER A 206 3.24 -13.33 -11.08
CA SER A 206 1.78 -13.51 -10.98
C SER A 206 1.27 -14.92 -11.29
N GLU A 207 2.08 -15.76 -11.94
CA GLU A 207 1.77 -17.17 -12.24
C GLU A 207 2.39 -18.12 -11.21
N GLY A 208 3.08 -17.60 -10.20
CA GLY A 208 3.77 -18.38 -9.18
C GLY A 208 5.09 -18.99 -9.67
N ARG A 209 5.66 -18.47 -10.77
CA ARG A 209 6.97 -18.91 -11.27
C ARG A 209 8.08 -18.21 -10.48
N GLN A 210 9.16 -18.94 -10.19
CA GLN A 210 10.31 -18.41 -9.47
C GLN A 210 11.13 -17.50 -10.39
N VAL A 211 11.34 -16.25 -9.97
CA VAL A 211 12.05 -15.24 -10.77
C VAL A 211 13.40 -14.90 -10.13
N LEU A 212 13.38 -14.59 -8.84
CA LEU A 212 14.57 -14.26 -8.05
C LEU A 212 14.51 -14.99 -6.71
N LYS A 213 15.66 -15.18 -6.10
CA LYS A 213 15.77 -15.64 -4.72
C LYS A 213 16.35 -14.52 -3.86
N VAL A 214 15.82 -14.36 -2.65
CA VAL A 214 16.24 -13.31 -1.72
C VAL A 214 16.69 -13.91 -0.40
N GLU A 215 17.69 -13.27 0.22
CA GLU A 215 18.15 -13.63 1.56
C GLU A 215 18.13 -12.39 2.47
N THR A 216 17.41 -12.47 3.59
CA THR A 216 17.32 -11.40 4.59
C THR A 216 17.63 -11.89 6.01
N SER A 217 18.51 -11.17 6.71
CA SER A 217 18.76 -11.35 8.14
C SER A 217 19.15 -10.01 8.78
N PHE A 218 18.65 -9.72 9.98
CA PHE A 218 19.01 -8.50 10.73
C PHE A 218 20.07 -8.76 11.79
N ASP A 219 20.03 -9.92 12.48
CA ASP A 219 20.97 -10.25 13.57
C ASP A 219 22.40 -10.41 13.05
N ILE A 220 22.56 -11.07 11.91
CA ILE A 220 23.71 -10.93 11.02
C ILE A 220 23.19 -10.23 9.79
N PHE A 221 23.57 -8.97 9.56
CA PHE A 221 22.99 -8.21 8.45
C PHE A 221 23.25 -8.94 7.13
N LYS A 222 22.15 -9.25 6.44
CA LYS A 222 22.17 -9.88 5.13
C LYS A 222 20.98 -9.34 4.36
N SER A 223 21.25 -8.85 3.17
CA SER A 223 20.26 -8.39 2.20
C SER A 223 20.84 -8.72 0.84
N LYS A 224 20.40 -9.82 0.23
CA LYS A 224 20.92 -10.32 -1.05
C LYS A 224 19.79 -10.69 -2.00
N VAL A 225 20.01 -10.47 -3.28
CA VAL A 225 19.22 -11.01 -4.39
C VAL A 225 20.12 -11.95 -5.19
N ILE A 226 19.58 -13.12 -5.51
CA ILE A 226 20.27 -14.25 -6.10
C ILE A 226 19.43 -14.74 -7.28
N ASP A 227 20.06 -15.13 -8.37
CA ASP A 227 19.37 -15.77 -9.49
C ASP A 227 19.00 -17.25 -9.20
N SER A 228 18.42 -17.92 -10.19
CA SER A 228 18.07 -19.34 -10.10
C SER A 228 19.28 -20.29 -10.05
N GLU A 229 20.45 -19.85 -10.51
CA GLU A 229 21.69 -20.63 -10.55
C GLU A 229 22.50 -20.51 -9.25
N GLY A 230 22.16 -19.54 -8.40
CA GLY A 230 22.83 -19.27 -7.13
C GLY A 230 23.83 -18.13 -7.19
N ASN A 231 23.90 -17.38 -8.28
CA ASN A 231 24.78 -16.21 -8.39
C ASN A 231 24.14 -15.02 -7.68
N VAL A 232 24.95 -14.29 -6.90
CA VAL A 232 24.50 -13.06 -6.23
C VAL A 232 24.44 -11.94 -7.26
N LEU A 233 23.24 -11.47 -7.56
CA LEU A 233 23.01 -10.36 -8.49
C LEU A 233 23.17 -9.01 -7.79
N ALA A 234 22.71 -8.90 -6.54
CA ALA A 234 22.82 -7.68 -5.76
C ALA A 234 22.94 -7.97 -4.26
N GLU A 235 23.68 -7.14 -3.54
CA GLU A 235 23.71 -7.14 -2.09
C GLU A 235 23.88 -5.76 -1.49
N VAL A 236 23.37 -5.58 -0.28
CA VAL A 236 23.58 -4.34 0.48
C VAL A 236 24.57 -4.59 1.61
N ILE A 237 25.54 -3.68 1.75
CA ILE A 237 26.58 -3.71 2.77
C ILE A 237 26.43 -2.46 3.67
N PRO A 238 26.29 -2.62 5.00
CA PRO A 238 26.20 -1.49 5.90
C PRO A 238 27.58 -0.89 6.18
N HIS A 239 27.70 0.44 6.16
CA HIS A 239 28.98 1.14 6.45
C HIS A 239 29.39 1.12 7.92
N GLY A 240 28.52 0.67 8.83
CA GLY A 240 28.86 0.65 10.23
C GLY A 240 27.90 -0.14 11.11
N PHE A 241 28.44 -0.56 12.25
CA PHE A 241 27.72 -1.30 13.29
C PHE A 241 27.80 -0.57 14.64
N ASP A 242 26.78 -0.76 15.48
CA ASP A 242 26.77 -0.29 16.86
C ASP A 242 27.60 -1.22 17.77
N VAL A 243 27.77 -0.82 19.03
CA VAL A 243 28.53 -1.59 20.04
C VAL A 243 27.97 -2.99 20.33
N ARG A 244 26.76 -3.31 19.83
CA ARG A 244 26.11 -4.62 19.94
C ARG A 244 26.14 -5.41 18.63
N GLY A 245 26.91 -4.94 17.64
CA GLY A 245 27.02 -5.57 16.32
C GLY A 245 25.81 -5.38 15.41
N ARG A 246 24.88 -4.46 15.73
CA ARG A 246 23.70 -4.18 14.90
C ARG A 246 24.01 -3.05 13.92
N VAL A 247 23.39 -3.06 12.76
CA VAL A 247 23.62 -2.00 11.77
C VAL A 247 23.30 -0.61 12.33
N LYS A 248 24.22 0.32 12.09
CA LYS A 248 24.05 1.74 12.36
C LYS A 248 23.50 2.40 11.10
N GLU A 249 22.17 2.52 11.01
CA GLU A 249 21.46 3.08 9.85
C GLU A 249 21.95 4.47 9.44
N SER A 250 22.43 5.29 10.38
CA SER A 250 23.00 6.62 10.11
C SER A 250 24.38 6.61 9.48
N ALA A 251 25.05 5.46 9.39
CA ALA A 251 26.29 5.30 8.65
C ALA A 251 26.06 5.18 7.13
N GLY A 252 24.82 4.92 6.70
CA GLY A 252 24.50 4.61 5.31
C GLY A 252 24.81 3.16 4.94
N PHE A 253 24.52 2.83 3.68
CA PHE A 253 24.76 1.52 3.11
C PHE A 253 25.31 1.66 1.71
N GLU A 254 26.05 0.66 1.26
CA GLU A 254 26.52 0.49 -0.10
C GLU A 254 25.69 -0.59 -0.77
N LEU A 255 25.26 -0.33 -2.01
CA LEU A 255 24.63 -1.31 -2.89
C LEU A 255 25.70 -1.82 -3.86
N ILE A 256 25.93 -3.12 -3.83
CA ILE A 256 26.78 -3.86 -4.76
C ILE A 256 25.86 -4.56 -5.77
N ALA A 257 26.15 -4.43 -7.06
CA ALA A 257 25.50 -5.17 -8.14
C ALA A 257 26.57 -5.89 -8.97
N ASP A 258 26.35 -7.16 -9.28
CA ASP A 258 27.29 -8.01 -10.03
C ASP A 258 28.74 -7.99 -9.48
N GLY A 259 28.88 -7.81 -8.17
CA GLY A 259 30.18 -7.76 -7.47
C GLY A 259 30.89 -6.40 -7.51
N GLU A 260 30.30 -5.38 -8.12
CA GLU A 260 30.85 -4.02 -8.20
C GLU A 260 30.00 -3.01 -7.42
N HIS A 261 30.62 -1.91 -6.99
CA HIS A 261 29.89 -0.78 -6.41
C HIS A 261 28.89 -0.24 -7.43
N TYR A 262 27.62 -0.18 -7.03
CA TYR A 262 26.55 0.33 -7.87
C TYR A 262 26.03 1.68 -7.39
N ALA A 263 25.78 1.81 -6.08
CA ALA A 263 25.28 3.06 -5.50
C ALA A 263 25.47 3.14 -3.99
N GLU A 264 25.47 4.37 -3.47
CA GLU A 264 25.26 4.63 -2.04
C GLU A 264 23.76 4.71 -1.74
N VAL A 265 23.35 4.12 -0.62
CA VAL A 265 21.97 4.15 -0.13
C VAL A 265 21.87 5.09 1.07
N TYR A 266 21.23 6.24 0.83
CA TYR A 266 21.00 7.24 1.86
C TYR A 266 19.61 7.10 2.46
N LYS A 267 19.54 6.91 3.78
CA LYS A 267 18.28 6.92 4.52
C LYS A 267 18.03 8.30 5.11
N GLY A 268 16.81 8.81 4.93
CA GLY A 268 16.39 10.10 5.45
C GLY A 268 14.90 10.17 5.73
N THR A 269 14.41 11.39 5.81
CA THR A 269 12.98 11.68 5.90
C THR A 269 12.59 12.72 4.86
N ASN A 270 11.50 12.50 4.14
CA ASN A 270 10.94 13.45 3.17
C ASN A 270 9.50 13.77 3.57
N LYS A 271 9.20 15.04 3.88
CA LYS A 271 7.89 15.50 4.36
C LYS A 271 7.35 14.65 5.53
N GLY A 272 8.23 14.25 6.45
CA GLY A 272 7.89 13.43 7.62
C GLY A 272 7.64 11.95 7.32
N ARG A 273 8.02 11.46 6.13
CA ARG A 273 7.90 10.06 5.72
C ARG A 273 9.28 9.43 5.56
N ASP A 274 9.35 8.12 5.76
CA ASP A 274 10.57 7.35 5.51
C ASP A 274 10.98 7.49 4.04
N TYR A 275 12.27 7.70 3.83
CA TYR A 275 12.81 7.98 2.51
C TYR A 275 14.18 7.30 2.34
N LEU A 276 14.39 6.66 1.20
CA LEU A 276 15.70 6.23 0.72
C LEU A 276 16.02 6.92 -0.60
N SER A 277 17.29 7.23 -0.82
CA SER A 277 17.80 7.74 -2.10
C SER A 277 19.03 6.98 -2.52
N LEU A 278 19.11 6.67 -3.80
CA LEU A 278 20.24 6.01 -4.43
C LEU A 278 20.58 6.75 -5.72
N ASP A 279 21.79 7.26 -5.84
CA ASP A 279 22.31 7.80 -7.10
C ASP A 279 23.00 6.65 -7.85
N THR A 280 22.43 6.24 -8.98
CA THR A 280 22.90 5.09 -9.77
C THR A 280 23.34 5.53 -11.17
N PRO A 281 24.04 4.68 -11.94
CA PRO A 281 24.35 4.98 -13.34
C PRO A 281 23.12 5.24 -14.22
N SER A 282 21.96 4.71 -13.84
CA SER A 282 20.70 4.86 -14.59
C SER A 282 19.92 6.13 -14.22
N GLY A 283 20.32 6.84 -13.16
CA GLY A 283 19.63 8.02 -12.65
C GLY A 283 19.43 7.96 -11.14
N LYS A 284 18.62 8.88 -10.61
CA LYS A 284 18.34 8.96 -9.18
C LYS A 284 17.10 8.16 -8.82
N PHE A 285 17.30 7.08 -8.06
CA PHE A 285 16.21 6.35 -7.43
C PHE A 285 15.81 6.98 -6.11
N GLU A 286 14.52 7.20 -5.92
CA GLU A 286 13.95 7.71 -4.69
C GLU A 286 12.83 6.78 -4.20
N VAL A 287 12.91 6.38 -2.93
CA VAL A 287 11.96 5.44 -2.33
C VAL A 287 11.25 6.16 -1.19
N THR A 288 9.95 6.43 -1.34
CA THR A 288 9.20 7.24 -0.39
C THR A 288 8.04 6.45 0.21
N SER A 289 7.93 6.45 1.54
CA SER A 289 6.82 5.75 2.18
C SER A 289 5.48 6.48 2.02
N PHE A 290 4.38 5.72 2.10
CA PHE A 290 3.03 6.27 2.09
C PHE A 290 2.12 5.52 3.07
N PRO A 291 0.92 6.06 3.39
CA PRO A 291 0.06 5.49 4.42
C PRO A 291 -0.29 4.01 4.20
N ALA A 292 -0.38 3.26 5.30
CA ALA A 292 -0.67 1.83 5.33
C ALA A 292 -2.05 1.46 4.74
N CYS A 293 -2.13 0.31 4.07
CA CYS A 293 -3.38 -0.28 3.58
C CYS A 293 -3.99 -1.18 4.66
N ARG A 294 -4.82 -0.59 5.53
CA ARG A 294 -5.32 -1.28 6.73
C ARG A 294 -6.18 -2.52 6.47
N ARG A 295 -6.91 -2.59 5.35
CA ARG A 295 -7.76 -3.75 5.03
C ARG A 295 -6.99 -4.98 4.57
N ALA A 296 -5.86 -4.76 3.88
CA ALA A 296 -4.96 -5.84 3.52
C ALA A 296 -3.78 -5.94 4.49
N ASN A 297 -3.85 -5.36 5.69
CA ASN A 297 -2.78 -5.40 6.69
C ASN A 297 -1.38 -5.08 6.13
N ILE A 298 -1.31 -4.26 5.08
CA ILE A 298 -0.05 -3.87 4.44
C ILE A 298 0.44 -2.62 5.15
N GLY A 299 1.50 -2.78 5.94
CA GLY A 299 2.03 -1.74 6.82
C GLY A 299 3.25 -1.03 6.27
N CYS A 300 3.99 -1.67 5.36
CA CYS A 300 5.24 -1.15 4.81
C CYS A 300 5.06 -0.81 3.33
N ASN A 301 4.57 0.39 3.05
CA ASN A 301 4.19 0.83 1.72
C ASN A 301 5.17 1.88 1.18
N TYR A 302 5.76 1.65 0.01
CA TYR A 302 6.74 2.55 -0.60
C TYR A 302 6.50 2.69 -2.10
N THR A 303 6.65 3.91 -2.62
CA THR A 303 6.78 4.15 -4.07
C THR A 303 8.26 4.32 -4.41
N ILE A 304 8.70 3.66 -5.48
CA ILE A 304 10.02 3.83 -6.08
C ILE A 304 9.86 4.69 -7.32
N THR A 305 10.62 5.78 -7.40
CA THR A 305 10.70 6.63 -8.58
C THR A 305 12.12 6.68 -9.12
N LEU A 306 12.27 6.75 -10.44
CA LEU A 306 13.52 7.07 -11.14
C LEU A 306 13.37 8.46 -11.76
N ASP A 307 14.21 9.40 -11.35
CA ASP A 307 14.20 10.80 -11.84
C ASP A 307 12.80 11.47 -11.77
N GLY A 308 12.01 11.09 -10.76
CA GLY A 308 10.66 11.61 -10.51
C GLY A 308 9.52 10.81 -11.16
N GLU A 309 9.81 9.86 -12.04
CA GLU A 309 8.83 8.96 -12.63
C GLU A 309 8.65 7.71 -11.77
N ILE A 310 7.41 7.29 -11.52
CA ILE A 310 7.16 6.08 -10.71
C ILE A 310 7.55 4.84 -11.52
N LYS A 311 8.35 3.95 -10.91
CA LYS A 311 8.83 2.71 -11.53
C LYS A 311 8.38 1.45 -10.81
N ALA A 312 8.12 1.53 -9.50
CA ALA A 312 7.56 0.42 -8.76
C ALA A 312 6.87 0.85 -7.47
N VAL A 313 6.08 -0.06 -6.89
CA VAL A 313 5.41 0.12 -5.60
C VAL A 313 5.60 -1.14 -4.77
N ILE A 314 6.14 -0.99 -3.56
CA ILE A 314 6.33 -2.07 -2.60
C ILE A 314 5.21 -2.00 -1.56
N GLY A 315 4.64 -3.16 -1.23
CA GLY A 315 3.73 -3.34 -0.10
C GLY A 315 4.12 -4.54 0.74
N GLY A 316 4.51 -4.33 1.99
CA GLY A 316 4.84 -5.40 2.93
C GLY A 316 3.76 -5.63 4.00
N SER A 317 3.33 -6.88 4.15
CA SER A 317 2.45 -7.33 5.24
C SER A 317 3.25 -8.11 6.28
N ALA A 318 3.42 -7.49 7.44
CA ALA A 318 4.14 -8.11 8.54
C ALA A 318 3.28 -9.17 9.27
N ARG A 319 3.84 -10.38 9.44
CA ARG A 319 3.41 -11.39 10.42
C ARG A 319 1.98 -11.94 10.24
N LEU A 320 1.62 -12.34 9.03
CA LEU A 320 0.37 -13.07 8.77
C LEU A 320 0.51 -14.51 9.23
N VAL A 321 -0.53 -15.06 9.87
CA VAL A 321 -0.54 -16.46 10.28
C VAL A 321 -1.31 -17.25 9.23
N PHE A 322 -0.63 -18.18 8.58
CA PHE A 322 -1.22 -19.12 7.64
C PHE A 322 -1.26 -20.51 8.26
N GLU A 323 -2.37 -21.22 8.04
CA GLU A 323 -2.52 -22.59 8.51
C GLU A 323 -1.43 -23.48 7.89
N GLY A 324 -0.82 -24.36 8.69
CA GLY A 324 0.28 -25.24 8.26
C GLY A 324 1.65 -24.57 8.06
N LEU A 325 1.71 -23.24 7.89
CA LEU A 325 2.98 -22.50 7.67
C LEU A 325 3.37 -21.59 8.84
N GLY A 326 2.44 -21.34 9.78
CA GLY A 326 2.69 -20.46 10.90
C GLY A 326 2.78 -18.99 10.49
N ARG A 327 3.58 -18.21 11.23
CA ARG A 327 3.71 -16.76 11.01
C ARG A 327 4.69 -16.49 9.87
N GLN A 328 4.18 -15.90 8.79
CA GLN A 328 4.93 -15.54 7.61
C GLN A 328 4.92 -14.03 7.37
N GLN A 329 5.97 -13.55 6.73
CA GLN A 329 6.00 -12.23 6.11
C GLN A 329 5.65 -12.41 4.65
N ASN A 330 4.85 -11.49 4.12
CA ASN A 330 4.38 -11.56 2.76
C ASN A 330 4.43 -10.16 2.14
N ASP A 331 5.27 -10.01 1.13
CA ASP A 331 5.60 -8.74 0.50
C ASP A 331 5.23 -8.81 -0.97
N VAL A 332 4.78 -7.68 -1.51
CA VAL A 332 4.40 -7.53 -2.91
C VAL A 332 5.16 -6.38 -3.54
N VAL A 333 5.55 -6.57 -4.79
CA VAL A 333 6.13 -5.52 -5.63
C VAL A 333 5.28 -5.43 -6.89
N LEU A 334 4.78 -4.24 -7.13
CA LEU A 334 4.10 -3.87 -8.36
C LEU A 334 5.11 -3.10 -9.20
N SER A 335 5.53 -3.70 -10.32
CA SER A 335 6.54 -3.14 -11.21
C SER A 335 5.88 -2.49 -12.44
N PHE A 336 6.35 -1.30 -12.80
CA PHE A 336 6.02 -0.66 -14.08
C PHE A 336 7.09 -0.91 -15.14
N ASP A 337 8.27 -1.31 -14.72
CA ASP A 337 9.45 -1.42 -15.56
C ASP A 337 10.36 -2.50 -14.99
N ASP A 338 10.28 -3.70 -15.56
CA ASP A 338 10.97 -4.88 -15.06
C ASP A 338 12.49 -4.85 -15.31
N ASP A 339 12.99 -3.89 -16.10
CA ASP A 339 14.43 -3.72 -16.34
C ASP A 339 15.19 -3.47 -15.02
N TYR A 340 14.50 -2.94 -14.00
CA TYR A 340 15.06 -2.69 -12.66
C TYR A 340 14.51 -3.65 -11.59
N LEU A 341 13.94 -4.80 -11.96
CA LEU A 341 13.33 -5.74 -11.01
C LEU A 341 14.30 -6.17 -9.89
N VAL A 342 15.57 -6.43 -10.21
CA VAL A 342 16.61 -6.77 -9.23
C VAL A 342 16.79 -5.64 -8.21
N LEU A 343 16.78 -4.38 -8.68
CA LEU A 343 16.88 -3.20 -7.82
C LEU A 343 15.66 -3.07 -6.91
N TYR A 344 14.45 -3.33 -7.42
CA TYR A 344 13.24 -3.29 -6.58
C TYR A 344 13.27 -4.39 -5.51
N ALA A 345 13.69 -5.60 -5.88
CA ALA A 345 13.83 -6.71 -4.94
C ALA A 345 14.86 -6.40 -3.85
N ILE A 346 16.05 -5.89 -4.18
CA ILE A 346 17.07 -5.58 -3.16
C ILE A 346 16.63 -4.43 -2.24
N ILE A 347 15.92 -3.43 -2.77
CA ILE A 347 15.32 -2.35 -1.96
C ILE A 347 14.25 -2.89 -1.02
N GLU A 348 13.36 -3.77 -1.50
CA GLU A 348 12.35 -4.43 -0.68
C GLU A 348 13.01 -5.21 0.47
N VAL A 349 13.98 -6.06 0.16
CA VAL A 349 14.73 -6.87 1.12
C VAL A 349 15.44 -5.98 2.14
N LEU A 350 16.04 -4.86 1.71
CA LEU A 350 16.66 -3.88 2.61
C LEU A 350 15.65 -3.28 3.57
N ILE A 351 14.54 -2.74 3.05
CA ILE A 351 13.47 -2.12 3.85
C ILE A 351 12.96 -3.12 4.89
N MET A 352 12.69 -4.36 4.47
CA MET A 352 12.19 -5.40 5.37
C MET A 352 13.23 -5.80 6.42
N THR A 353 14.50 -5.88 6.04
CA THR A 353 15.60 -6.15 6.96
C THR A 353 15.69 -5.07 8.03
N LEU A 354 15.59 -3.79 7.66
CA LEU A 354 15.65 -2.66 8.59
C LEU A 354 14.40 -2.60 9.49
N ASN A 355 13.22 -2.88 8.91
CA ASN A 355 11.95 -2.81 9.63
C ASN A 355 11.73 -3.98 10.60
N LYS A 356 12.51 -5.08 10.53
CA LYS A 356 12.51 -6.16 11.53
C LYS A 356 12.71 -5.69 12.97
N ARG A 357 13.28 -4.49 13.17
CA ARG A 357 13.44 -3.85 14.49
C ARG A 357 12.11 -3.44 15.14
N TYR A 358 11.09 -3.13 14.35
CA TYR A 358 9.71 -2.86 14.80
C TYR A 358 8.87 -4.14 14.91
N LEU A 359 9.49 -5.29 14.58
CA LEU A 359 8.89 -6.61 14.55
C LEU A 359 9.49 -7.50 15.66
N LYS A 360 9.76 -6.98 16.86
CA LYS A 360 9.89 -7.80 18.07
C LYS A 360 8.59 -7.70 18.86
#